data_AF-R6BCU5-F1
#
_entry.id   AF-R6BCU5-F1
#
_cell.length_a   1.000
_cell.length_b   1.000
_cell.length_c   1.000
_cell.angle_alpha   90.00
_cell.angle_beta   90.00
_cell.angle_gamma   90.00
#
_symmetry.space_group_name_H-M   'P 1'
#
loop_
_entity.id
_entity.type
_entity.pdbx_description
1 polymer ?
#
loop_
_entity_poly.entity_id
_entity_poly.type
_entity_poly.pdbx_seq_one_letter_code
_entity_poly.pdbx_strand_id
1 'polypeptide(L)'
;MKLDHIAIIASDYQKALAFYGILGFQEIERVKRPFDIMGMLECDGVWIELFEKAAPARLTEPEALGLRHIAFATDDLDKKLEQLHQNGIETEAIRTDPHGRRFTFLKDPDGLPIEIKEELPRK
;
A
#
# COMPACT_ATOMS: atom_id res chain seq x y z
N MET A 1 -21.84 -10.14 5.93
CA MET A 1 -21.10 -9.40 4.88
C MET A 1 -19.67 -9.24 5.37
N LYS A 2 -18.66 -9.48 4.52
CA LYS A 2 -17.23 -9.36 4.84
C LYS A 2 -16.59 -8.47 3.76
N LEU A 3 -15.58 -7.68 4.12
CA LEU A 3 -14.74 -7.00 3.13
C LEU A 3 -13.94 -8.08 2.37
N ASP A 4 -14.06 -8.08 1.05
CA ASP A 4 -13.39 -9.07 0.21
C ASP A 4 -11.97 -8.62 -0.17
N HIS A 5 -11.84 -7.47 -0.83
CA HIS A 5 -10.57 -6.92 -1.30
C HIS A 5 -10.61 -5.39 -1.44
N ILE A 6 -9.45 -4.79 -1.74
CA ILE A 6 -9.28 -3.39 -2.15
C ILE A 6 -8.73 -3.37 -3.57
N ALA A 7 -9.41 -2.69 -4.50
CA ALA A 7 -8.95 -2.56 -5.88
C ALA A 7 -8.05 -1.33 -6.05
N ILE A 8 -6.90 -1.51 -6.71
CA ILE A 8 -5.92 -0.45 -6.99
C ILE A 8 -5.59 -0.48 -8.48
N ILE A 9 -5.57 0.69 -9.11
CA ILE A 9 -5.09 0.84 -10.49
C ILE A 9 -3.68 1.41 -10.43
N ALA A 10 -2.74 0.70 -11.05
CA ALA A 10 -1.36 1.12 -11.22
C ALA A 10 -1.08 1.47 -12.68
N SER A 11 -0.16 2.42 -12.91
CA SER A 11 0.32 2.74 -14.26
C SER A 11 1.34 1.73 -14.80
N ASP A 12 2.02 1.01 -13.90
CA ASP A 12 3.00 -0.03 -14.21
C ASP A 12 2.85 -1.17 -13.19
N TYR A 13 2.37 -2.31 -13.67
CA TYR A 13 2.06 -3.48 -12.85
C TYR A 13 3.30 -4.01 -12.13
N GLN A 14 4.46 -4.06 -12.80
CA GLN A 14 5.66 -4.65 -12.21
C GLN A 14 6.21 -3.78 -11.10
N LYS A 15 6.18 -2.45 -11.28
CA LYS A 15 6.59 -1.52 -10.23
C LYS A 15 5.65 -1.58 -9.02
N ALA A 16 4.35 -1.63 -9.26
CA ALA A 16 3.37 -1.78 -8.19
C ALA A 16 3.53 -3.12 -7.47
N LEU A 17 3.66 -4.23 -8.20
CA LEU A 17 3.90 -5.55 -7.62
C LEU A 17 5.16 -5.58 -6.76
N ALA A 18 6.28 -5.01 -7.24
CA ALA A 18 7.51 -4.92 -6.46
C ALA A 18 7.32 -4.10 -5.18
N PHE A 19 6.63 -2.96 -5.27
CA PHE A 19 6.32 -2.11 -4.12
C PHE A 19 5.46 -2.83 -3.08
N TYR A 20 4.31 -3.39 -3.48
CA TYR A 20 3.42 -4.11 -2.58
C TYR A 20 4.08 -5.38 -2.03
N GLY A 21 4.99 -6.01 -2.79
CA GLY A 21 5.82 -7.12 -2.31
C GLY A 21 6.73 -6.75 -1.15
N ILE A 22 7.34 -5.57 -1.16
CA ILE A 22 8.14 -5.06 -0.02
C ILE A 22 7.26 -4.84 1.22
N LEU A 23 5.99 -4.49 1.02
CA LEU A 23 5.01 -4.36 2.10
C LEU A 23 4.48 -5.69 2.63
N GLY A 24 4.83 -6.81 2.00
CA GLY A 24 4.50 -8.17 2.46
C GLY A 24 3.52 -8.91 1.55
N PHE A 25 2.96 -8.27 0.52
CA PHE A 25 2.03 -8.94 -0.38
C PHE A 25 2.70 -9.97 -1.28
N GLN A 26 1.99 -11.05 -1.53
CA GLN A 26 2.38 -12.07 -2.50
C GLN A 26 1.37 -12.11 -3.63
N GLU A 27 1.86 -12.25 -4.86
CA GLU A 27 0.99 -12.47 -6.01
C GLU A 27 0.49 -13.92 -6.03
N ILE A 28 -0.82 -14.08 -5.90
CA ILE A 28 -1.49 -15.37 -5.91
C ILE A 28 -1.91 -15.75 -7.33
N GLU A 29 -2.42 -14.77 -8.09
CA GLU A 29 -2.88 -14.98 -9.46
C GLU A 29 -2.63 -13.73 -10.30
N ARG A 30 -2.34 -13.94 -11.59
CA ARG A 30 -2.28 -12.87 -12.60
C ARG A 30 -3.00 -13.30 -13.87
N VAL A 31 -3.91 -12.46 -14.34
CA VAL A 31 -4.66 -12.65 -15.59
C VAL A 31 -4.43 -11.47 -16.51
N LYS A 32 -3.94 -11.74 -17.73
CA LYS A 32 -3.85 -10.75 -18.80
C LYS A 32 -5.12 -10.80 -19.65
N ARG A 33 -5.81 -9.67 -19.78
CA ARG A 33 -7.06 -9.51 -20.53
C ARG A 33 -6.81 -8.57 -21.73
N PRO A 34 -7.77 -8.45 -22.67
CA PRO A 34 -7.57 -7.62 -23.85
C PRO A 34 -7.27 -6.14 -23.58
N PHE A 35 -7.75 -5.60 -22.44
CA PHE A 35 -7.68 -4.17 -22.14
C PHE A 35 -6.88 -3.82 -20.87
N ASP A 36 -6.48 -4.82 -20.07
CA ASP A 36 -5.77 -4.62 -18.82
C ASP A 36 -5.10 -5.92 -18.30
N ILE A 37 -4.32 -5.77 -17.23
CA ILE A 37 -3.81 -6.86 -16.41
C ILE A 37 -4.55 -6.80 -15.06
N MET A 38 -4.93 -7.94 -14.51
CA MET A 38 -5.49 -8.07 -13.17
C MET A 38 -4.68 -9.05 -12.35
N GLY A 39 -4.27 -8.61 -11.17
CA GLY A 39 -3.51 -9.36 -10.18
C GLY A 39 -4.29 -9.54 -8.88
N MET A 40 -4.19 -10.70 -8.28
CA MET A 40 -4.66 -10.96 -6.92
C MET A 40 -3.45 -11.01 -6.00
N LEU A 41 -3.32 -10.04 -5.10
CA LEU A 41 -2.25 -9.97 -4.11
C LEU A 41 -2.83 -10.24 -2.71
N GLU A 42 -2.11 -10.99 -1.88
CA GLU A 42 -2.54 -11.34 -0.53
C GLU A 42 -1.45 -11.05 0.51
N CYS A 43 -1.85 -10.52 1.67
CA CYS A 43 -1.01 -10.35 2.85
C CYS A 43 -1.88 -10.49 4.11
N ASP A 44 -1.63 -11.51 4.92
CA ASP A 44 -2.29 -11.73 6.23
C ASP A 44 -3.83 -11.62 6.21
N GLY A 45 -4.45 -12.17 5.17
CA GLY A 45 -5.89 -12.19 4.95
C GLY A 45 -6.45 -10.92 4.29
N VAL A 46 -5.61 -9.93 3.97
CA VAL A 46 -5.96 -8.74 3.20
C VAL A 46 -5.66 -8.97 1.73
N TRP A 47 -6.62 -8.64 0.86
CA TRP A 47 -6.50 -8.84 -0.58
C TRP A 47 -6.47 -7.50 -1.32
N ILE A 48 -5.56 -7.39 -2.28
CA ILE A 48 -5.53 -6.32 -3.28
C ILE A 48 -5.82 -6.91 -4.65
N GLU A 49 -6.79 -6.32 -5.36
CA GLU A 49 -6.91 -6.49 -6.81
C GLU A 49 -6.09 -5.40 -7.49
N LEU A 50 -4.93 -5.77 -8.04
CA LEU A 50 -4.04 -4.84 -8.73
C LEU A 50 -4.35 -4.83 -10.23
N PHE A 51 -4.74 -3.68 -10.77
CA PHE A 51 -5.01 -3.50 -12.19
C PHE A 51 -3.93 -2.66 -12.84
N GLU A 52 -3.47 -3.04 -14.04
CA GLU A 52 -2.76 -2.12 -14.94
C GLU A 52 -3.67 -1.81 -16.12
N LYS A 53 -4.12 -0.56 -16.22
CA LYS A 53 -4.98 -0.06 -17.30
C LYS A 53 -4.86 1.45 -17.47
N ALA A 54 -5.26 1.95 -18.63
CA ALA A 54 -5.34 3.39 -18.86
C ALA A 54 -6.35 4.04 -17.88
N ALA A 55 -5.86 4.93 -17.02
CA ALA A 55 -6.65 5.71 -16.08
C ALA A 55 -5.97 7.09 -15.85
N PRO A 56 -6.71 8.12 -15.42
CA PRO A 56 -6.10 9.38 -15.00
C PRO A 56 -5.15 9.16 -13.82
N ALA A 57 -4.11 9.97 -13.74
CA ALA A 57 -3.25 10.01 -12.56
C ALA A 57 -4.06 10.33 -11.30
N ARG A 58 -3.68 9.74 -10.17
CA ARG A 58 -4.33 10.00 -8.88
C ARG A 58 -4.20 11.48 -8.52
N LEU A 59 -5.31 12.11 -8.15
CA LEU A 59 -5.26 13.40 -7.47
C LEU A 59 -4.72 13.17 -6.06
N THR A 60 -3.54 13.70 -5.78
CA THR A 60 -2.92 13.59 -4.45
C THR A 60 -3.15 14.84 -3.60
N GLU A 61 -3.36 15.99 -4.23
CA GLU A 61 -3.59 17.27 -3.55
C GLU A 61 -4.58 18.14 -4.34
N PRO A 62 -5.53 18.81 -3.65
CA PRO A 62 -5.88 18.61 -2.24
C PRO A 62 -6.50 17.20 -2.01
N GLU A 63 -6.55 16.74 -0.75
CA GLU A 63 -7.22 15.48 -0.40
C GLU A 63 -8.68 15.46 -0.92
N ALA A 64 -9.05 14.38 -1.62
CA ALA A 64 -10.39 14.19 -2.17
C ALA A 64 -11.25 13.27 -1.27
N LEU A 65 -12.57 13.47 -1.30
CA LEU A 65 -13.52 12.56 -0.66
C LEU A 65 -13.42 11.16 -1.28
N GLY A 66 -13.38 10.12 -0.44
CA GLY A 66 -13.24 8.72 -0.87
C GLY A 66 -12.09 8.00 -0.15
N LEU A 67 -11.42 7.09 -0.86
CA LEU A 67 -10.24 6.39 -0.33
C LEU A 67 -9.09 7.39 -0.14
N ARG A 68 -8.78 7.70 1.12
CA ARG A 68 -7.70 8.61 1.50
C ARG A 68 -6.33 7.96 1.38
N HIS A 69 -6.13 6.83 2.06
CA HIS A 69 -4.90 6.05 2.11
C HIS A 69 -5.18 4.59 2.51
N ILE A 70 -4.18 3.73 2.38
CA ILE A 70 -4.18 2.36 2.93
C ILE A 70 -3.15 2.31 4.07
N ALA A 71 -3.49 1.68 5.19
CA ALA A 71 -2.62 1.62 6.37
C ALA A 71 -2.16 0.18 6.65
N PHE A 72 -0.87 0.03 6.95
CA PHE A 72 -0.22 -1.20 7.37
C PHE A 72 0.24 -1.06 8.81
N ALA A 73 0.01 -2.12 9.58
CA ALA A 73 0.54 -2.22 10.92
C ALA A 73 1.87 -2.97 10.92
N THR A 74 2.80 -2.59 11.80
CA THR A 74 4.07 -3.27 12.03
C THR A 74 4.36 -3.33 13.52
N ASP A 75 5.05 -4.36 13.97
CA ASP A 75 5.52 -4.51 15.34
C ASP A 75 6.78 -3.67 15.61
N ASP A 76 7.58 -3.41 14.58
CA ASP A 76 8.78 -2.59 14.62
C ASP A 76 8.79 -1.59 13.45
N LEU A 77 8.52 -0.31 13.76
CA LEU A 77 8.51 0.75 12.76
C LEU A 77 9.91 1.04 12.23
N ASP A 78 10.92 1.09 13.11
CA ASP A 78 12.28 1.48 12.73
C ASP A 78 12.88 0.45 11.76
N LYS A 79 12.72 -0.85 12.06
CA LYS A 79 13.12 -1.94 11.17
C LYS A 79 12.38 -1.90 9.83
N LYS A 80 11.08 -1.58 9.84
CA LYS A 80 10.31 -1.50 8.60
C LYS A 80 10.77 -0.34 7.71
N LEU A 81 11.07 0.81 8.31
CA LEU A 81 11.61 1.98 7.61
C LEU A 81 12.99 1.67 7.01
N GLU A 82 13.86 0.99 7.75
CA GLU A 82 15.17 0.56 7.23
C GLU A 82 15.00 -0.34 5.98
N GLN A 83 14.10 -1.32 6.03
CA GLN A 83 13.80 -2.18 4.88
C GLN A 83 13.29 -1.37 3.68
N LEU A 84 12.41 -0.39 3.90
CA LEU A 84 11.87 0.47 2.85
C LEU A 84 12.99 1.32 2.21
N HIS A 85 13.83 1.95 3.02
CA HIS A 85 14.95 2.78 2.55
C HIS A 85 15.99 1.97 1.78
N GLN A 86 16.29 0.74 2.20
CA GLN A 86 17.17 -0.17 1.47
C GLN A 86 16.65 -0.52 0.07
N ASN A 87 15.32 -0.47 -0.13
CA ASN A 87 14.67 -0.67 -1.43
C ASN A 87 14.44 0.66 -2.18
N GLY A 88 15.00 1.77 -1.71
CA GLY A 88 14.89 3.08 -2.35
C GLY A 88 13.51 3.75 -2.18
N ILE A 89 12.70 3.32 -1.22
CA ILE A 89 11.39 3.90 -0.93
C ILE A 89 11.56 4.96 0.16
N GLU A 90 11.30 6.22 -0.16
CA GLU A 90 11.33 7.31 0.82
C GLU A 90 10.08 7.33 1.71
N THR A 91 10.25 7.80 2.94
CA THR A 91 9.16 7.96 3.91
C THR A 91 9.18 9.38 4.47
N GLU A 92 8.01 9.90 4.85
CA GLU A 92 7.90 11.12 5.63
C GLU A 92 8.52 10.97 7.02
N ALA A 93 8.63 12.08 7.74
CA ALA A 93 9.06 12.06 9.14
C ALA A 93 8.06 11.28 10.01
N ILE A 94 8.58 10.51 10.96
CA ILE A 94 7.76 9.80 11.94
C ILE A 94 6.97 10.81 12.77
N ARG A 95 5.68 10.51 12.96
CA ARG A 95 4.75 11.26 13.80
C ARG A 95 4.14 10.32 14.84
N THR A 96 3.52 10.90 15.85
CA THR A 96 2.81 10.15 16.89
C THR A 96 1.32 10.46 16.82
N ASP A 97 0.48 9.42 16.85
CA ASP A 97 -0.97 9.59 16.86
C ASP A 97 -1.49 9.97 18.26
N PRO A 98 -2.77 10.38 18.41
CA PRO A 98 -3.35 10.71 19.72
C PRO A 98 -3.33 9.57 20.75
N HIS A 99 -3.01 8.34 20.33
CA HIS A 99 -2.89 7.16 21.19
C HIS A 99 -1.44 6.81 21.52
N GLY A 100 -0.47 7.64 21.13
CA GLY A 100 0.95 7.42 21.41
C GLY A 100 1.66 6.47 20.44
N ARG A 101 1.00 6.03 19.35
CA ARG A 101 1.62 5.13 18.37
C ARG A 101 2.41 5.91 17.35
N ARG A 102 3.61 5.43 17.03
CA ARG A 102 4.43 6.00 15.95
C ARG A 102 3.88 5.54 14.60
N PHE A 103 3.94 6.44 13.63
CA PHE A 103 3.56 6.14 12.26
C PHE A 103 4.27 7.09 11.28
N THR A 104 4.34 6.71 10.01
CA THR A 104 4.79 7.56 8.91
C THR A 104 3.95 7.33 7.66
N PHE A 105 4.03 8.27 6.72
CA PHE A 105 3.45 8.14 5.40
C PHE A 105 4.53 7.95 4.33
N LEU A 106 4.16 7.23 3.29
CA LEU A 106 4.89 7.11 2.04
C LEU A 106 3.88 7.09 0.90
N LYS A 107 4.37 7.00 -0.34
CA LYS A 107 3.53 6.87 -1.52
C LYS A 107 3.87 5.59 -2.26
N ASP A 108 2.85 4.94 -2.81
CA ASP A 108 3.06 3.90 -3.81
C ASP A 108 3.59 4.54 -5.13
N PRO A 109 3.95 3.73 -6.14
CA PRO A 109 4.51 4.23 -7.39
C PRO A 109 3.62 5.25 -8.15
N ASP A 110 2.32 5.24 -7.89
CA ASP A 110 1.32 6.09 -8.54
C ASP A 110 0.81 7.22 -7.62
N GLY A 111 1.43 7.38 -6.45
CA GLY A 111 1.15 8.47 -5.52
C GLY A 111 0.02 8.20 -4.52
N LEU A 112 -0.53 6.98 -4.44
CA LEU A 112 -1.47 6.60 -3.38
C LEU A 112 -0.75 6.68 -2.03
N PRO A 113 -1.25 7.50 -1.07
CA PRO A 113 -0.65 7.53 0.24
C PRO A 113 -0.82 6.19 0.95
N ILE A 114 0.29 5.72 1.55
CA ILE A 114 0.36 4.52 2.36
C ILE A 114 0.81 4.95 3.77
N GLU A 115 0.12 4.48 4.80
CA GLU A 115 0.50 4.69 6.20
C GLU A 115 1.20 3.42 6.71
N ILE A 116 2.37 3.56 7.35
CA ILE A 116 2.98 2.49 8.16
C ILE A 116 2.89 2.91 9.61
N LYS A 117 2.32 2.05 10.45
CA LYS A 117 1.95 2.40 11.82
C LYS A 117 2.28 1.27 12.78
N GLU A 118 2.64 1.62 14.00
CA GLU A 118 2.82 0.59 15.04
C GLU A 118 1.50 -0.09 15.39
N GLU A 119 1.55 -1.41 15.59
CA GLU A 119 0.43 -2.18 16.14
C GLU A 119 -0.02 -1.62 17.50
N LEU A 120 -1.29 -1.83 17.84
CA LEU A 120 -1.70 -1.68 19.23
C LEU A 120 -1.03 -2.78 20.06
N PRO A 121 -0.53 -2.49 21.27
CA PRO A 121 -0.11 -3.54 22.19
C PRO A 121 -1.27 -4.53 22.33
N ARG A 122 -1.04 -5.79 21.97
CA ARG A 122 -2.04 -6.85 22.20
C ARG A 122 -2.29 -6.90 23.70
N LYS A 123 -3.54 -6.64 24.11
CA LYS A 123 -3.98 -6.79 25.51
C LYS A 123 -4.08 -8.25 25.89
#